data_AF-A0A2V9S3P5-F1
#
_entry.id   AF-A0A2V9S3P5-F1
#
_cell.length_a   1.000
_cell.length_b   1.000
_cell.length_c   1.000
_cell.angle_alpha   90.00
_cell.angle_beta   90.00
_cell.angle_gamma   90.00
#
_symmetry.space_group_name_H-M   'P 1'
#
loop_
_entity.id
_entity.type
_entity.pdbx_description
1 polymer ?
#
loop_
_entity_poly.entity_id
_entity_poly.type
_entity_poly.pdbx_seq_one_letter_code
_entity_poly.pdbx_strand_id
1 'polypeptide(L)'
;NVTQSPFGQVQEHLAEVQVQAMTLDDWAEKFEPNGMLLLKADIQGAEHLLVLGGKKTFAQRVATFYTEICILPQYESQATFCEMNRIMVEELGFALYDIYPCQKATRGGAAGFTDVMWVKPSVLPLEE
;
A
#
# COMPACT_ATOMS: atom_id res chain seq x y z
N ASN A 1 -14.54 -10.24 -22.16
CA ASN A 1 -14.81 -11.35 -21.22
C ASN A 1 -14.51 -10.87 -19.81
N VAL A 2 -15.53 -10.35 -19.13
CA VAL A 2 -15.42 -9.96 -17.72
C VAL A 2 -15.27 -11.27 -16.94
N THR A 3 -14.03 -11.60 -16.58
CA THR A 3 -13.73 -12.73 -15.70
C THR A 3 -14.51 -12.51 -14.41
N GLN A 4 -15.38 -13.47 -14.07
CA GLN A 4 -16.07 -13.48 -12.79
C GLN A 4 -15.07 -13.21 -11.67
N SER A 5 -15.43 -12.29 -10.76
CA SER A 5 -14.62 -12.02 -9.57
C SER A 5 -14.30 -13.36 -8.88
N PRO A 6 -13.05 -13.62 -8.48
CA PRO A 6 -12.70 -14.82 -7.73
C PRO A 6 -13.49 -14.94 -6.42
N PHE A 7 -14.08 -13.83 -5.95
CA PHE A 7 -14.95 -13.78 -4.78
C PHE A 7 -16.44 -13.78 -5.10
N GLY A 8 -16.86 -13.90 -6.36
CA GLY A 8 -18.28 -13.82 -6.77
C GLY A 8 -19.21 -14.87 -6.13
N GLN A 9 -18.65 -15.94 -5.55
CA GLN A 9 -19.41 -16.94 -4.78
C GLN A 9 -19.68 -16.51 -3.32
N VAL A 10 -18.93 -15.54 -2.81
CA VAL A 10 -18.99 -15.08 -1.41
C VAL A 10 -19.17 -13.56 -1.27
N GLN A 11 -19.09 -12.82 -2.38
CA GLN A 11 -19.22 -11.37 -2.45
C GLN A 11 -20.03 -11.00 -3.69
N GLU A 12 -21.06 -10.19 -3.50
CA GLU A 12 -21.85 -9.58 -4.58
C GLU A 12 -21.79 -8.06 -4.48
N HIS A 13 -21.83 -7.39 -5.63
CA HIS A 13 -21.96 -5.94 -5.68
C HIS A 13 -23.41 -5.56 -5.37
N LEU A 14 -23.63 -4.80 -4.31
CA LEU A 14 -24.97 -4.38 -3.88
C LEU A 14 -25.36 -3.00 -4.40
N ALA A 15 -24.44 -2.04 -4.33
CA ALA A 15 -24.64 -0.67 -4.79
C ALA A 15 -23.31 0.09 -4.88
N GLU A 16 -23.32 1.20 -5.60
CA GLU A 16 -22.25 2.19 -5.60
C GLU A 16 -22.65 3.40 -4.76
N VAL A 17 -21.70 3.91 -3.97
CA VAL A 17 -21.87 5.16 -3.21
C VAL A 17 -20.70 6.08 -3.49
N GLN A 18 -21.01 7.37 -3.66
CA GLN A 18 -19.98 8.40 -3.79
C GLN A 18 -19.48 8.78 -2.40
N VAL A 19 -18.17 8.68 -2.20
CA VAL A 19 -17.50 9.05 -0.96
C VAL A 19 -16.54 10.20 -1.22
N GLN A 20 -16.40 11.09 -0.24
CA GLN A 20 -15.36 12.11 -0.30
C GLN A 20 -14.03 11.47 0.07
N ALA A 21 -13.04 11.64 -0.80
CA ALA A 21 -11.65 11.27 -0.54
C ALA A 21 -10.83 12.53 -0.25
N MET A 22 -9.78 12.37 0.55
CA MET A 22 -8.79 13.42 0.81
C MET A 22 -7.38 12.83 0.75
N THR A 23 -6.39 13.69 0.58
CA THR A 23 -5.00 13.26 0.54
C THR A 23 -4.51 12.89 1.95
N LEU A 24 -3.47 12.05 2.05
CA LEU A 24 -2.89 11.72 3.36
C LEU A 24 -2.26 12.96 4.00
N ASP A 25 -1.68 13.86 3.21
CA ASP A 25 -1.12 15.12 3.71
C ASP A 25 -2.20 15.99 4.38
N ASP A 26 -3.35 16.18 3.72
CA ASP A 26 -4.47 16.94 4.30
C ASP A 26 -5.03 16.25 5.55
N TRP A 27 -5.09 14.91 5.54
CA TRP A 27 -5.63 14.15 6.66
C TRP A 27 -4.70 14.26 7.88
N ALA A 28 -3.40 14.10 7.68
CA ALA A 28 -2.41 14.17 8.75
C ALA A 28 -2.32 15.58 9.33
N GLU A 29 -2.43 16.64 8.51
CA GLU A 29 -2.48 18.01 9.01
C GLU A 29 -3.73 18.28 9.87
N LYS A 30 -4.88 17.75 9.45
CA LYS A 30 -6.16 18.03 10.10
C LYS A 30 -6.41 17.21 11.36
N PHE A 31 -6.13 15.90 11.32
CA PHE A 31 -6.59 14.96 12.33
C PHE A 31 -5.47 14.46 13.23
N GLU A 32 -4.24 14.40 12.72
CA GLU A 32 -3.10 13.91 13.48
C GLU A 32 -1.89 14.81 13.27
N PRO A 33 -1.88 16.09 13.72
CA PRO A 33 -0.87 17.07 13.32
C PRO A 33 0.52 16.85 13.91
N ASN A 34 0.67 15.98 14.93
CA ASN A 34 1.90 15.84 15.70
C ASN A 34 2.41 14.40 15.77
N GLY A 35 3.72 14.24 16.00
CA GLY A 35 4.34 12.94 16.23
C GLY A 35 4.63 12.14 14.95
N MET A 36 5.32 11.02 15.15
CA MET A 36 5.63 10.04 14.11
C MET A 36 4.47 9.06 13.93
N LEU A 37 4.29 8.57 12.71
CA LEU A 37 3.22 7.67 12.31
C LEU A 37 3.76 6.30 11.94
N LEU A 38 3.05 5.26 12.39
CA LEU A 38 3.07 3.94 11.77
C LEU A 38 1.82 3.86 10.90
N LEU A 39 2.01 3.66 9.59
CA LEU A 39 0.91 3.61 8.64
C LEU A 39 0.67 2.16 8.20
N LYS A 40 -0.54 1.64 8.42
CA LYS A 40 -1.03 0.42 7.75
C LYS A 40 -2.01 0.82 6.66
N ALA A 41 -1.79 0.34 5.44
CA ALA A 41 -2.74 0.49 4.34
C ALA A 41 -3.11 -0.87 3.73
N ASP A 42 -4.33 -0.94 3.25
CA ASP A 42 -4.89 -2.10 2.55
C ASP A 42 -6.07 -1.53 1.78
N ILE A 43 -5.73 -0.93 0.63
CA ILE A 43 -6.63 -0.08 -0.14
C ILE A 43 -6.75 -0.57 -1.58
N GLN A 44 -6.57 -1.88 -1.76
CA GLN A 44 -7.02 -2.65 -2.91
C GLN A 44 -6.49 -2.04 -4.23
N GLY A 45 -5.18 -1.81 -4.31
CA GLY A 45 -4.49 -1.33 -5.52
C GLY A 45 -4.23 0.19 -5.57
N ALA A 46 -4.83 0.96 -4.66
CA ALA A 46 -4.66 2.41 -4.58
C ALA A 46 -3.45 2.86 -3.73
N GLU A 47 -2.56 1.94 -3.32
CA GLU A 47 -1.42 2.21 -2.43
C GLU A 47 -0.53 3.33 -2.96
N HIS A 48 -0.30 3.36 -4.27
CA HIS A 48 0.48 4.42 -4.90
C HIS A 48 -0.18 5.80 -4.79
N LEU A 49 -1.52 5.89 -4.86
CA LEU A 49 -2.25 7.16 -4.70
C LEU A 49 -2.13 7.68 -3.27
N LEU A 50 -2.18 6.79 -2.27
CA LEU A 50 -1.96 7.14 -0.87
C LEU A 50 -0.56 7.73 -0.66
N VAL A 51 0.46 7.11 -1.25
CA VAL A 51 1.84 7.61 -1.15
C VAL A 51 2.01 8.94 -1.90
N LEU A 52 1.45 9.07 -3.10
CA LEU A 52 1.53 10.30 -3.89
C LEU A 52 0.80 11.48 -3.22
N GLY A 53 -0.38 11.23 -2.63
CA GLY A 53 -1.12 12.21 -1.83
C GLY A 53 -0.55 12.41 -0.42
N GLY A 54 0.50 11.69 -0.05
CA GLY A 54 1.10 11.72 1.28
C GLY A 54 2.56 12.10 1.29
N LYS A 55 3.13 12.61 0.19
CA LYS A 55 4.60 12.78 0.05
C LYS A 55 5.21 13.57 1.21
N LYS A 56 4.57 14.64 1.67
CA LYS A 56 5.07 15.43 2.81
C LYS A 56 5.03 14.62 4.09
N THR A 57 3.92 13.92 4.34
CA THR A 57 3.72 13.09 5.52
C THR A 57 4.68 11.91 5.55
N PHE A 58 4.87 11.22 4.43
CA PHE A 58 5.84 10.13 4.29
C PHE A 58 7.28 10.60 4.51
N ALA A 59 7.65 11.77 3.96
CA ALA A 59 8.99 12.30 4.12
C ALA A 59 9.31 12.71 5.57
N GLN A 60 8.33 13.27 6.27
CA GLN A 60 8.56 13.96 7.55
C GLN A 60 8.13 13.16 8.78
N ARG A 61 7.14 12.28 8.65
CA ARG A 61 6.38 11.77 9.79
C ARG A 61 6.14 10.27 9.77
N VAL A 62 6.08 9.62 8.61
CA VAL A 62 5.92 8.16 8.58
C VAL A 62 7.25 7.50 8.94
N ALA A 63 7.26 6.80 10.07
CA ALA A 63 8.37 5.96 10.52
C ALA A 63 8.37 4.61 9.80
N THR A 64 7.18 4.04 9.61
CA THR A 64 6.98 2.70 9.07
C THR A 64 5.72 2.68 8.22
N PHE A 65 5.79 2.03 7.07
CA PHE A 65 4.67 1.79 6.18
C PHE A 65 4.52 0.29 5.93
N TYR A 66 3.40 -0.27 6.39
CA TYR A 66 3.00 -1.65 6.19
C TYR A 66 1.79 -1.68 5.25
N THR A 67 1.85 -2.43 4.16
CA THR A 67 0.72 -2.49 3.22
C THR A 67 0.62 -3.82 2.49
N GLU A 68 -0.60 -4.19 2.10
CA GLU A 68 -0.83 -5.25 1.13
C GLU A 68 -0.46 -4.75 -0.29
N ILE A 69 0.23 -5.58 -1.06
CA ILE A 69 0.50 -5.36 -2.48
C ILE A 69 0.06 -6.58 -3.29
N CYS A 70 -0.74 -6.30 -4.31
CA CYS A 70 -1.09 -7.26 -5.34
C CYS A 70 0.11 -7.47 -6.29
N ILE A 71 0.66 -8.70 -6.30
CA ILE A 71 1.74 -9.10 -7.22
C ILE A 71 1.16 -9.39 -8.61
N LEU A 72 0.04 -10.11 -8.65
CA LEU A 72 -0.76 -10.22 -9.87
C LEU A 72 -1.69 -9.02 -9.99
N PRO A 73 -1.96 -8.52 -11.22
CA PRO A 73 -2.96 -7.48 -11.43
C PRO A 73 -4.35 -7.97 -10.99
N GLN A 74 -4.93 -7.29 -10.01
CA GLN A 74 -6.28 -7.51 -9.49
C GLN A 74 -7.16 -6.26 -9.62
N TYR A 75 -6.53 -5.08 -9.67
CA TYR A 75 -7.20 -3.78 -9.69
C TYR A 75 -6.78 -2.92 -10.88
N GLU A 76 -7.71 -2.09 -11.34
CA GLU A 76 -7.45 -1.14 -12.42
C GLU A 76 -6.44 -0.09 -11.97
N SER A 77 -5.45 0.20 -12.82
CA SER A 77 -4.42 1.21 -12.56
C SER A 77 -3.61 1.01 -11.27
N GLN A 78 -3.56 -0.21 -10.72
CA GLN A 78 -2.69 -0.49 -9.57
C GLN A 78 -1.21 -0.31 -9.92
N ALA A 79 -0.41 0.03 -8.91
CA ALA A 79 1.04 -0.06 -9.02
C ALA A 79 1.51 -1.51 -8.84
N THR A 80 2.61 -1.84 -9.51
CA THR A 80 3.37 -3.06 -9.26
C THR A 80 4.19 -2.95 -7.98
N PHE A 81 4.61 -4.09 -7.43
CA PHE A 81 5.58 -4.11 -6.32
C PHE A 81 6.85 -3.32 -6.66
N CYS A 82 7.38 -3.45 -7.88
CA CYS A 82 8.60 -2.76 -8.29
C CYS A 82 8.42 -1.24 -8.31
N GLU A 83 7.28 -0.74 -8.80
CA GLU A 83 6.97 0.69 -8.81
C GLU A 83 6.81 1.23 -7.39
N MET A 84 6.10 0.50 -6.53
CA MET A 84 5.97 0.86 -5.12
C MET A 84 7.33 0.89 -4.43
N ASN A 85 8.16 -0.13 -4.63
CA ASN A 85 9.48 -0.19 -4.04
C ASN A 85 10.38 0.95 -4.55
N ARG A 86 10.32 1.29 -5.83
CA ARG A 86 11.03 2.43 -6.42
C ARG A 86 10.63 3.73 -5.74
N ILE A 87 9.33 3.99 -5.57
CA ILE A 87 8.83 5.19 -4.89
C ILE A 87 9.31 5.22 -3.43
N MET A 88 9.12 4.14 -2.69
CA MET A 88 9.44 4.09 -1.26
C MET A 88 10.94 4.23 -0.99
N VAL A 89 11.78 3.55 -1.78
CA VAL A 89 13.22 3.52 -1.57
C VAL A 89 13.91 4.71 -2.22
N GLU A 90 13.73 4.91 -3.53
CA GLU A 90 14.50 5.89 -4.28
C GLU A 90 13.96 7.31 -4.10
N GLU A 91 12.63 7.49 -4.06
CA GLU A 91 12.03 8.83 -3.95
C GLU A 91 11.86 9.28 -2.49
N LEU A 92 11.55 8.35 -1.57
CA LEU A 92 11.21 8.68 -0.18
C LEU A 92 12.27 8.26 0.84
N GLY A 93 13.30 7.51 0.45
CA GLY A 93 14.41 7.13 1.32
C GLY A 93 14.00 6.20 2.46
N PHE A 94 13.02 5.35 2.25
CA PHE A 94 12.76 4.21 3.13
C PHE A 94 13.64 3.03 2.73
N ALA A 95 13.83 2.09 3.66
CA ALA A 95 14.37 0.78 3.34
C ALA A 95 13.23 -0.24 3.30
N LEU A 96 13.29 -1.16 2.34
CA LEU A 96 12.43 -2.35 2.33
C LEU A 96 12.87 -3.24 3.50
N TYR A 97 12.01 -3.38 4.49
CA TYR A 97 12.31 -4.08 5.73
C TYR A 97 11.92 -5.54 5.67
N ASP A 98 10.72 -5.85 5.15
CA ASP A 98 10.26 -7.22 5.04
C ASP A 98 9.26 -7.39 3.88
N ILE A 99 9.23 -8.61 3.35
CA ILE A 99 8.21 -9.11 2.43
C ILE A 99 7.62 -10.36 3.10
N TYR A 100 6.38 -10.24 3.54
CA TYR A 100 5.71 -11.29 4.29
C TYR A 100 5.35 -12.50 3.39
N PRO A 101 4.89 -13.62 3.97
CA PRO A 101 4.52 -14.78 3.17
C PRO A 101 3.45 -14.45 2.12
N CYS A 102 3.82 -14.62 0.86
CA CYS A 102 2.94 -14.33 -0.27
C CYS A 102 1.81 -15.36 -0.40
N GLN A 103 0.59 -14.87 -0.50
CA GLN A 103 -0.59 -15.67 -0.82
C GLN A 103 -0.56 -16.10 -2.28
N LYS A 104 -0.91 -17.36 -2.54
CA LYS A 104 -0.85 -17.93 -3.88
C LYS A 104 -2.18 -17.76 -4.61
N ALA A 105 -2.11 -17.45 -5.90
CA ALA A 105 -3.25 -17.50 -6.79
C ALA A 105 -3.82 -18.92 -6.83
N THR A 106 -5.14 -19.03 -6.77
CA THR A 106 -5.87 -20.32 -6.73
C THR A 106 -5.54 -21.19 -7.95
N ARG A 107 -5.30 -20.57 -9.10
CA ARG A 107 -4.92 -21.26 -10.33
C ARG A 107 -3.41 -21.19 -10.55
N GLY A 108 -2.76 -22.34 -10.52
CA GLY A 108 -1.34 -22.48 -10.90
C GLY A 108 -0.32 -22.06 -9.83
N GLY A 109 -0.75 -21.58 -8.67
CA GLY A 109 0.15 -21.33 -7.53
C GLY A 109 1.12 -20.16 -7.72
N ALA A 110 0.83 -19.26 -8.67
CA ALA A 110 1.59 -18.02 -8.84
C ALA A 110 1.46 -17.12 -7.60
N ALA A 111 2.40 -16.21 -7.39
CA ALA A 111 2.30 -15.18 -6.35
C ALA A 111 1.08 -14.28 -6.63
N GLY A 112 0.14 -14.19 -5.70
CA GLY A 112 -1.08 -13.39 -5.84
C GLY A 112 -0.92 -12.00 -5.23
N PHE A 113 -0.76 -11.95 -3.91
CA PHE A 113 -0.54 -10.73 -3.14
C PHE A 113 0.30 -11.03 -1.89
N THR A 114 0.85 -10.00 -1.28
CA THR A 114 1.65 -10.11 -0.05
C THR A 114 1.58 -8.82 0.73
N ASP A 115 1.75 -8.90 2.04
CA ASP A 115 2.11 -7.73 2.83
C ASP A 115 3.59 -7.39 2.63
N VAL A 116 3.91 -6.10 2.70
CA VAL A 116 5.25 -5.54 2.59
C VAL A 116 5.41 -4.45 3.65
N MET A 117 6.60 -4.36 4.23
CA MET A 117 6.93 -3.27 5.15
C MET A 117 8.15 -2.50 4.70
N TRP A 118 8.03 -1.16 4.69
CA TRP A 118 9.14 -0.23 4.56
C TRP A 118 9.34 0.57 5.84
N VAL A 119 10.59 0.82 6.21
CA VAL A 119 10.95 1.55 7.44
C VAL A 119 11.93 2.67 7.13
N LYS A 120 11.78 3.82 7.79
CA LYS A 120 12.77 4.90 7.75
C LYS A 120 14.05 4.46 8.45
N PRO A 121 15.22 4.48 7.78
CA PRO A 121 16.49 4.10 8.41
C PRO A 121 16.86 4.93 9.64
N SER A 122 16.36 6.17 9.73
CA SER A 122 16.56 7.04 10.89
C SER A 122 15.80 6.59 12.15
N VAL A 123 14.77 5.74 12.00
CA VAL A 123 13.97 5.20 13.12
C VAL A 123 14.46 3.82 13.51
N LEU A 124 14.81 3.00 12.52
CA LEU A 124 15.40 1.69 12.72
C LEU A 124 16.67 1.62 11.88
N PRO A 125 17.85 1.86 12.47
CA PRO A 125 19.11 1.65 11.79
C PRO A 125 19.19 0.18 11.36
N LEU A 126 19.29 -0.05 10.05
CA LEU A 126 19.54 -1.37 9.50
C LEU A 126 21.06 -1.49 9.37
N GLU A 127 21.70 -2.03 10.40
CA GLU A 127 23.10 -2.42 10.35
C GLU A 127 23.23 -3.73 9.53
N GLU A 128 24.36 -3.89 8.84
CA GLU A 128 24.75 -5.16 8.20
C GLU A 128 25.38 -6.13 9.21
#